data_AF-A0AAD1M7V8-F1
#
_entry.id   AF-A0AAD1M7V8-F1
#
_cell.length_a   1.000
_cell.length_b   1.000
_cell.length_c   1.000
_cell.angle_alpha   90.00
_cell.angle_beta   90.00
_cell.angle_gamma   90.00
#
_symmetry.space_group_name_H-M   'P 1'
#
loop_
_entity.id
_entity.type
_entity.pdbx_description
1 polymer ?
#
loop_
_entity_poly.entity_id
_entity_poly.type
_entity_poly.pdbx_seq_one_letter_code
_entity_poly.pdbx_strand_id
1 'polypeptide(L)'
;MNPDGNPDEFCTSDQWSALTSAASHSQFAGVLGGFLITAIALLMDRNSRESVHTLALFSSAVLILMLDSFLFSLITGTQVPSEGDRRGICAIAWTQGAVSTGMLAAGAVALFGGLGWMLASHAVRKISVEEAEDAGAYSFLADLGGWLTFAAAMAATLILSETSVDYLHFMYGRRPELWVTGLIVTSAAVIIFVNFVLVYVRTRTLRKSLADPDEPTRLALRSIKVATVTTLGLAIVASWLAMSLARFPKPWLIEPNLGLVVFVLILTFVLPTIVSIAICYSVASTDEHISIRGWISLRRPRH
;
A
#
# COMPACT_ATOMS: atom_id res chain seq x y z
N MET A 1 28.14 4.10 7.25
CA MET A 1 29.08 5.08 6.66
C MET A 1 30.49 4.84 7.20
N ASN A 2 31.51 4.84 6.32
CA ASN A 2 32.92 4.77 6.75
C ASN A 2 33.35 6.08 7.45
N PRO A 3 34.43 6.07 8.25
CA PRO A 3 34.94 7.25 8.98
C PRO A 3 35.21 8.48 8.09
N ASP A 4 35.36 8.29 6.78
CA ASP A 4 35.61 9.36 5.80
C ASP A 4 34.35 9.93 5.13
N GLY A 5 33.15 9.48 5.51
CA GLY A 5 31.88 9.96 4.95
C GLY A 5 31.55 9.47 3.53
N ASN A 6 32.36 8.56 2.96
CA ASN A 6 32.12 7.92 1.67
C ASN A 6 31.32 6.61 1.85
N PRO A 7 30.28 6.34 1.03
CA PRO A 7 29.59 5.05 1.06
C PRO A 7 30.52 3.87 0.72
N ASP A 8 30.20 2.72 1.31
CA ASP A 8 30.81 1.42 1.04
C ASP A 8 30.26 0.79 -0.26
N GLU A 9 30.85 -0.33 -0.68
CA GLU A 9 30.50 -1.03 -1.92
C GLU A 9 29.08 -1.61 -1.92
N PHE A 10 28.47 -1.74 -0.75
CA PHE A 10 27.09 -2.20 -0.56
C PHE A 10 26.09 -1.05 -0.37
N CYS A 11 26.53 0.22 -0.43
CA CYS A 11 25.69 1.40 -0.19
C CYS A 11 24.90 1.32 1.14
N THR A 12 25.57 0.91 2.21
CA THR A 12 25.00 0.64 3.52
C THR A 12 24.71 1.95 4.29
N SER A 13 23.50 2.07 4.84
CA SER A 13 23.13 3.11 5.82
C SER A 13 23.56 2.70 7.24
N ASP A 14 23.01 3.33 8.28
CA ASP A 14 23.27 2.96 9.67
C ASP A 14 22.67 1.59 10.06
N GLN A 15 21.67 1.08 9.33
CA GLN A 15 20.91 -0.13 9.72
C GLN A 15 20.77 -1.18 8.60
N TRP A 16 20.79 -0.80 7.33
CA TRP A 16 20.60 -1.74 6.22
C TRP A 16 21.28 -1.31 4.92
N SER A 17 21.36 -2.23 3.95
CA SER A 17 21.91 -1.97 2.63
C SER A 17 20.85 -2.18 1.55
N ALA A 18 20.66 -1.16 0.71
CA ALA A 18 19.72 -1.21 -0.40
C ALA A 18 20.08 -2.29 -1.42
N LEU A 19 21.37 -2.54 -1.66
CA LEU A 19 21.83 -3.54 -2.63
C LEU A 19 21.64 -4.97 -2.13
N THR A 20 21.98 -5.25 -0.86
CA THR A 20 21.91 -6.62 -0.33
C THR A 20 20.46 -7.09 -0.17
N SER A 21 19.55 -6.21 0.24
CA SER A 21 18.13 -6.54 0.41
C SER A 21 17.34 -6.62 -0.91
N ALA A 22 17.84 -6.01 -1.99
CA ALA A 22 17.10 -5.90 -3.25
C ALA A 22 16.69 -7.27 -3.83
N ALA A 23 17.54 -8.29 -3.74
CA ALA A 23 17.23 -9.62 -4.29
C ALA A 23 16.03 -10.26 -3.57
N SER A 24 16.01 -10.17 -2.24
CA SER A 24 14.90 -10.67 -1.43
C SER A 24 13.61 -9.89 -1.67
N HIS A 25 13.68 -8.57 -1.82
CA HIS A 25 12.51 -7.76 -2.15
C HIS A 25 11.96 -8.11 -3.55
N SER A 26 12.83 -8.28 -4.55
CA SER A 26 12.44 -8.69 -5.90
C SER A 26 11.69 -10.02 -5.91
N GLN A 27 12.19 -11.02 -5.17
CA GLN A 27 11.56 -12.33 -5.04
C GLN A 27 10.20 -12.23 -4.34
N PHE A 28 10.13 -11.49 -3.24
CA PHE A 28 8.89 -11.30 -2.50
C PHE A 28 7.82 -10.64 -3.36
N ALA A 29 8.16 -9.56 -4.07
CA ALA A 29 7.27 -8.89 -5.02
C ALA A 29 6.78 -9.84 -6.14
N GLY A 30 7.70 -10.66 -6.69
CA GLY A 30 7.38 -11.67 -7.70
C GLY A 30 6.38 -12.72 -7.21
N VAL A 31 6.55 -13.22 -5.97
CA VAL A 31 5.61 -14.18 -5.36
C VAL A 31 4.23 -13.56 -5.15
N LEU A 32 4.15 -12.34 -4.64
CA LEU A 32 2.88 -11.63 -4.47
C LEU A 32 2.18 -11.39 -5.83
N GLY A 33 2.94 -10.99 -6.85
CA GLY A 33 2.43 -10.84 -8.22
C GLY A 33 1.91 -12.14 -8.81
N GLY A 34 2.65 -13.25 -8.65
CA GLY A 34 2.22 -14.57 -9.09
C GLY A 34 0.94 -15.04 -8.41
N PHE A 35 0.85 -14.87 -7.08
CA PHE A 35 -0.35 -15.19 -6.32
C PHE A 35 -1.58 -14.41 -6.82
N LEU A 36 -1.42 -13.12 -7.14
CA LEU A 36 -2.51 -12.32 -7.70
C LEU A 36 -2.94 -12.79 -9.08
N ILE A 37 -2.03 -13.22 -9.95
CA ILE A 37 -2.39 -13.78 -11.26
C ILE A 37 -3.28 -15.02 -11.07
N THR A 38 -2.96 -15.89 -10.12
CA THR A 38 -3.81 -17.04 -9.76
C THR A 38 -5.17 -16.58 -9.23
N ALA A 39 -5.20 -15.58 -8.34
CA ALA A 39 -6.45 -15.04 -7.81
C ALA A 39 -7.33 -14.43 -8.92
N ILE A 40 -6.74 -13.71 -9.89
CA ILE A 40 -7.45 -13.17 -11.05
C ILE A 40 -8.05 -14.30 -11.90
N ALA A 41 -7.29 -15.36 -12.18
CA ALA A 41 -7.79 -16.50 -12.95
C ALA A 41 -9.02 -17.13 -12.29
N LEU A 42 -9.01 -17.30 -10.96
CA LEU A 42 -10.16 -17.81 -10.19
C LEU A 42 -11.34 -16.84 -10.16
N LEU A 43 -11.09 -15.53 -10.19
CA LEU A 43 -12.15 -14.52 -10.22
C LEU A 43 -12.80 -14.36 -11.60
N MET A 44 -12.04 -14.54 -12.69
CA MET A 44 -12.58 -14.47 -14.05
C MET A 44 -13.62 -15.56 -14.32
N ASP A 45 -13.48 -16.73 -13.70
CA ASP A 45 -14.46 -17.81 -13.81
C ASP A 45 -15.79 -17.47 -13.10
N ARG A 46 -15.79 -16.47 -12.21
CA ARG A 46 -16.98 -16.04 -11.47
C ARG A 46 -17.68 -14.86 -12.15
N ASN A 47 -18.86 -15.11 -12.70
CA ASN A 47 -19.71 -14.08 -13.31
C ASN A 47 -20.46 -13.26 -12.24
N SER A 48 -19.78 -12.27 -11.63
CA SER A 48 -20.38 -11.32 -10.67
C SER A 48 -19.92 -9.89 -10.93
N ARG A 49 -20.82 -8.90 -10.76
CA ARG A 49 -20.48 -7.46 -10.83
C ARG A 49 -19.42 -7.06 -9.81
N GLU A 50 -19.41 -7.68 -8.64
CA GLU A 50 -18.41 -7.43 -7.59
C GLU A 50 -17.02 -7.91 -8.01
N SER A 51 -16.95 -8.97 -8.83
CA SER A 51 -15.70 -9.52 -9.37
C SER A 51 -14.96 -8.50 -10.25
N VAL A 52 -15.68 -7.66 -11.01
CA VAL A 52 -15.08 -6.72 -11.98
C VAL A 52 -14.19 -5.67 -11.32
N HIS A 53 -14.61 -5.13 -10.17
CA HIS A 53 -13.86 -4.09 -9.47
C HIS A 53 -12.63 -4.66 -8.77
N THR A 54 -12.76 -5.81 -8.10
CA THR A 54 -11.63 -6.52 -7.49
C THR A 54 -10.63 -6.98 -8.55
N LEU A 55 -11.11 -7.41 -9.73
CA LEU A 55 -10.25 -7.77 -10.86
C LEU A 55 -9.45 -6.57 -11.37
N ALA A 56 -10.07 -5.39 -11.45
CA ALA A 56 -9.34 -4.17 -11.82
C ALA A 56 -8.26 -3.80 -10.79
N LEU A 57 -8.58 -3.90 -9.49
CA LEU A 57 -7.60 -3.68 -8.42
C LEU A 57 -6.45 -4.69 -8.49
N PHE A 58 -6.75 -5.98 -8.62
CA PHE A 58 -5.74 -7.02 -8.75
C PHE A 58 -4.90 -6.86 -10.01
N SER A 59 -5.48 -6.48 -11.14
CA SER A 59 -4.71 -6.22 -12.36
C SER A 59 -3.70 -5.08 -12.15
N SER A 60 -4.11 -3.98 -11.51
CA SER A 60 -3.19 -2.89 -11.17
C SER A 60 -2.13 -3.32 -10.13
N ALA A 61 -2.50 -4.17 -9.18
CA ALA A 61 -1.60 -4.70 -8.15
C ALA A 61 -0.56 -5.67 -8.74
N VAL A 62 -0.94 -6.51 -9.71
CA VAL A 62 0.00 -7.37 -10.46
C VAL A 62 1.01 -6.49 -11.19
N LEU A 63 0.54 -5.47 -11.93
CA LEU A 63 1.42 -4.61 -12.70
C LEU A 63 2.44 -3.90 -11.81
N ILE A 64 2.00 -3.30 -10.70
CA ILE A 64 2.92 -2.59 -9.78
C ILE A 64 3.91 -3.55 -9.13
N LEU A 65 3.50 -4.76 -8.73
CA LEU A 65 4.38 -5.75 -8.11
C LEU A 65 5.37 -6.38 -9.10
N MET A 66 4.96 -6.60 -10.35
CA MET A 66 5.87 -7.09 -11.40
C MET A 66 6.91 -6.03 -11.78
N LEU A 67 6.49 -4.77 -11.92
CA LEU A 67 7.42 -3.66 -12.15
C LEU A 67 8.36 -3.47 -10.96
N ASP A 68 7.85 -3.58 -9.74
CA ASP A 68 8.65 -3.52 -8.52
C ASP A 68 9.70 -4.64 -8.47
N SER A 69 9.30 -5.89 -8.73
CA SER A 69 10.20 -7.04 -8.82
C SER A 69 11.31 -6.81 -9.84
N PHE A 70 10.95 -6.26 -11.00
CA PHE A 70 11.92 -5.91 -12.05
C PHE A 70 12.87 -4.79 -11.62
N LEU A 71 12.37 -3.71 -10.99
CA LEU A 71 13.22 -2.63 -10.50
C LEU A 71 14.19 -3.11 -9.43
N PHE A 72 13.73 -3.90 -8.46
CA PHE A 72 14.64 -4.49 -7.47
C PHE A 72 15.66 -5.42 -8.11
N SER A 73 15.30 -6.18 -9.15
CA SER A 73 16.25 -6.99 -9.93
C SER A 73 17.33 -6.12 -10.59
N LEU A 74 16.97 -4.96 -11.15
CA LEU A 74 17.97 -4.01 -11.68
C LEU A 74 18.88 -3.45 -10.59
N ILE A 75 18.34 -3.15 -9.40
CA ILE A 75 19.14 -2.69 -8.25
C ILE A 75 20.16 -3.76 -7.85
N THR A 76 19.79 -5.04 -7.81
CA THR A 76 20.74 -6.13 -7.49
C THR A 76 21.90 -6.24 -8.47
N GLY A 77 21.67 -5.85 -9.73
CA GLY A 77 22.70 -5.84 -10.77
C GLY A 77 23.65 -4.64 -10.70
N THR A 78 23.41 -3.68 -9.80
CA THR A 78 24.22 -2.48 -9.68
C THR A 78 25.59 -2.81 -9.09
N GLN A 79 26.64 -2.50 -9.84
CA GLN A 79 28.03 -2.67 -9.41
C GLN A 79 28.59 -1.34 -8.96
N VAL A 80 29.04 -1.26 -7.70
CA VAL A 80 29.72 -0.09 -7.13
C VAL A 80 31.22 -0.30 -7.30
N PRO A 81 31.90 0.46 -8.18
CA PRO A 81 33.33 0.27 -8.40
C PRO A 81 34.14 0.64 -7.16
N SER A 82 35.27 -0.06 -6.97
CA SER A 82 36.18 0.18 -5.85
C SER A 82 36.90 1.53 -5.95
N GLU A 83 37.11 2.01 -7.17
CA GLU A 83 37.67 3.32 -7.49
C GLU A 83 36.65 4.12 -8.33
N GLY A 84 36.39 5.37 -7.94
CA GLY A 84 35.49 6.28 -8.67
C GLY A 84 34.32 6.82 -7.85
N ASP A 85 33.26 7.24 -8.54
CA ASP A 85 32.10 7.96 -8.00
C ASP A 85 31.08 7.02 -7.33
N ARG A 86 31.47 6.45 -6.17
CA ARG A 86 30.60 5.56 -5.37
C ARG A 86 29.33 6.27 -4.89
N ARG A 87 29.44 7.56 -4.55
CA ARG A 87 28.34 8.35 -3.99
C ARG A 87 27.20 8.52 -4.98
N GLY A 88 27.48 8.80 -6.25
CA GLY A 88 26.45 8.91 -7.27
C GLY A 88 25.69 7.60 -7.51
N ILE A 89 26.40 6.48 -7.58
CA ILE A 89 25.79 5.15 -7.81
C ILE A 89 24.92 4.76 -6.62
N CYS A 90 25.41 4.95 -5.39
CA CYS A 90 24.63 4.66 -4.20
C CYS A 90 23.41 5.58 -4.05
N ALA A 91 23.51 6.87 -4.43
CA ALA A 91 22.35 7.76 -4.44
C ALA A 91 21.26 7.30 -5.41
N ILE A 92 21.64 6.79 -6.59
CA ILE A 92 20.70 6.17 -7.54
C ILE A 92 20.07 4.93 -6.91
N ALA A 93 20.87 4.02 -6.36
CA ALA A 93 20.37 2.78 -5.76
C ALA A 93 19.40 3.03 -4.60
N TRP A 94 19.71 3.99 -3.72
CA TRP A 94 18.81 4.40 -2.63
C TRP A 94 17.52 5.03 -3.13
N THR A 95 17.60 5.88 -4.15
CA THR A 95 16.42 6.51 -4.74
C THR A 95 15.52 5.48 -5.42
N GLN A 96 16.10 4.55 -6.18
CA GLN A 96 15.36 3.44 -6.80
C GLN A 96 14.76 2.54 -5.72
N GLY A 97 15.54 2.15 -4.71
CA GLY A 97 15.10 1.28 -3.63
C GLY A 97 13.96 1.87 -2.81
N ALA A 98 14.02 3.17 -2.50
CA ALA A 98 12.94 3.86 -1.77
C ALA A 98 11.63 3.88 -2.58
N VAL A 99 11.71 4.18 -3.88
CA VAL A 99 10.53 4.26 -4.75
C VAL A 99 9.93 2.87 -4.99
N SER A 100 10.76 1.87 -5.26
CA SER A 100 10.35 0.46 -5.37
C SER A 100 9.69 -0.04 -4.08
N THR A 101 10.27 0.26 -2.91
CA THR A 101 9.62 -0.10 -1.63
C THR A 101 8.22 0.51 -1.49
N GLY A 102 8.00 1.72 -2.02
CA GLY A 102 6.66 2.32 -2.13
C GLY A 102 5.70 1.54 -3.03
N MET A 103 6.19 1.07 -4.17
CA MET A 103 5.44 0.21 -5.08
C MET A 103 5.08 -1.14 -4.44
N LEU A 104 6.05 -1.79 -3.80
CA LEU A 104 5.86 -3.03 -3.05
C LEU A 104 4.79 -2.89 -1.97
N ALA A 105 4.89 -1.84 -1.16
CA ALA A 105 3.95 -1.55 -0.08
C ALA A 105 2.53 -1.33 -0.62
N ALA A 106 2.37 -0.50 -1.65
CA ALA A 106 1.07 -0.27 -2.28
C ALA A 106 0.48 -1.56 -2.89
N GLY A 107 1.30 -2.34 -3.59
CA GLY A 107 0.91 -3.63 -4.18
C GLY A 107 0.49 -4.67 -3.14
N ALA A 108 1.23 -4.79 -2.04
CA ALA A 108 0.89 -5.69 -0.94
C ALA A 108 -0.44 -5.31 -0.28
N VAL A 109 -0.66 -4.01 0.01
CA VAL A 109 -1.94 -3.56 0.59
C VAL A 109 -3.10 -3.80 -0.40
N ALA A 110 -2.90 -3.59 -1.70
CA ALA A 110 -3.90 -3.88 -2.72
C ALA A 110 -4.25 -5.37 -2.81
N LEU A 111 -3.25 -6.25 -2.68
CA LEU A 111 -3.44 -7.69 -2.63
C LEU A 111 -4.29 -8.11 -1.43
N PHE A 112 -3.88 -7.73 -0.22
CA PHE A 112 -4.61 -8.12 0.99
C PHE A 112 -5.98 -7.47 1.09
N GLY A 113 -6.11 -6.22 0.63
CA GLY A 113 -7.40 -5.52 0.50
C GLY A 113 -8.36 -6.20 -0.46
N GLY A 114 -7.90 -6.59 -1.64
CA GLY A 114 -8.74 -7.30 -2.61
C GLY A 114 -9.09 -8.72 -2.15
N LEU A 115 -8.18 -9.41 -1.45
CA LEU A 115 -8.51 -10.69 -0.80
C LEU A 115 -9.58 -10.51 0.29
N GLY A 116 -9.47 -9.47 1.12
CA GLY A 116 -10.48 -9.14 2.13
C GLY A 116 -11.87 -8.92 1.51
N TRP A 117 -11.93 -8.25 0.35
CA TRP A 117 -13.14 -8.14 -0.45
C TRP A 117 -13.67 -9.48 -0.98
N MET A 118 -12.78 -10.35 -1.47
CA MET A 118 -13.18 -11.67 -1.96
C MET A 118 -13.75 -12.56 -0.85
N LEU A 119 -13.18 -12.48 0.37
CA LEU A 119 -13.68 -13.17 1.55
C LEU A 119 -15.05 -12.63 1.98
N ALA A 120 -15.21 -11.31 2.04
CA ALA A 120 -16.47 -10.67 2.42
C ALA A 120 -17.60 -10.96 1.42
N SER A 121 -17.33 -10.84 0.11
CA SER A 121 -18.30 -11.18 -0.94
C SER A 121 -18.67 -12.66 -0.92
N HIS A 122 -17.72 -13.56 -0.63
CA HIS A 122 -18.00 -14.97 -0.48
C HIS A 122 -18.90 -15.25 0.73
N ALA A 123 -18.62 -14.62 1.88
CA ALA A 123 -19.43 -14.72 3.09
C ALA A 123 -20.87 -14.23 2.86
N VAL A 124 -21.04 -13.04 2.27
CA VAL A 124 -22.36 -12.47 1.94
C VAL A 124 -23.14 -13.39 0.99
N ARG A 125 -22.50 -13.90 -0.07
CA ARG A 125 -23.15 -14.79 -1.03
C ARG A 125 -23.60 -16.10 -0.38
N LYS A 126 -22.81 -16.67 0.52
CA LYS A 126 -23.15 -17.93 1.20
C LYS A 126 -24.28 -17.77 2.21
N ILE A 127 -24.26 -16.69 3.01
CA ILE A 127 -25.35 -16.37 3.95
C ILE A 127 -26.70 -16.20 3.22
N SER A 128 -26.70 -15.70 1.98
CA SER A 128 -27.94 -15.57 1.20
C SER A 128 -28.51 -16.89 0.65
N VAL A 129 -27.76 -17.99 0.74
CA VAL A 129 -28.11 -19.30 0.15
C VAL A 129 -28.25 -20.41 1.20
N GLU A 130 -27.45 -20.41 2.26
CA GLU A 130 -27.48 -21.40 3.35
C GLU A 130 -28.16 -20.83 4.61
N GLU A 131 -28.97 -21.67 5.29
CA GLU A 131 -29.72 -21.32 6.50
C GLU A 131 -28.81 -20.86 7.67
N ALA A 132 -29.39 -20.08 8.58
CA ALA A 132 -28.76 -19.23 9.60
C ALA A 132 -27.76 -19.87 10.59
N GLU A 133 -27.54 -21.19 10.56
CA GLU A 133 -26.68 -21.91 11.52
C GLU A 133 -25.19 -21.56 11.36
N ASP A 134 -24.74 -21.22 10.14
CA ASP A 134 -23.33 -20.88 9.83
C ASP A 134 -23.04 -19.36 9.74
N ALA A 135 -24.02 -18.50 10.05
CA ALA A 135 -23.88 -17.05 9.91
C ALA A 135 -22.71 -16.49 10.74
N GLY A 136 -22.43 -17.07 11.91
CA GLY A 136 -21.30 -16.70 12.77
C GLY A 136 -19.93 -16.97 12.12
N ALA A 137 -19.78 -18.12 11.45
CA ALA A 137 -18.53 -18.49 10.79
C ALA A 137 -18.25 -17.59 9.58
N TYR A 138 -19.29 -17.27 8.79
CA TYR A 138 -19.17 -16.35 7.65
C TYR A 138 -18.92 -14.90 8.09
N SER A 139 -19.50 -14.45 9.21
CA SER A 139 -19.18 -13.15 9.79
C SER A 139 -17.72 -13.07 10.24
N PHE A 140 -17.17 -14.14 10.83
CA PHE A 140 -15.75 -14.17 11.19
C PHE A 140 -14.84 -14.07 9.96
N LEU A 141 -15.21 -14.73 8.86
CA LEU A 141 -14.45 -14.67 7.61
C LEU A 141 -14.42 -13.25 7.02
N ALA A 142 -15.53 -12.52 7.09
CA ALA A 142 -15.60 -11.12 6.67
C ALA A 142 -14.78 -10.20 7.60
N ASP A 143 -14.84 -10.42 8.92
CA ASP A 143 -14.02 -9.70 9.90
C ASP A 143 -12.52 -9.93 9.65
N LEU A 144 -12.13 -11.17 9.37
CA LEU A 144 -10.74 -11.55 9.06
C LEU A 144 -10.22 -10.79 7.83
N GLY A 145 -11.04 -10.63 6.79
CA GLY A 145 -10.68 -9.86 5.60
C GLY A 145 -10.36 -8.39 5.91
N GLY A 146 -11.15 -7.75 6.78
CA GLY A 146 -10.88 -6.38 7.25
C GLY A 146 -9.57 -6.29 8.04
N TRP A 147 -9.37 -7.18 9.01
CA TRP A 147 -8.17 -7.19 9.84
C TRP A 147 -6.88 -7.51 9.08
N LEU A 148 -6.93 -8.42 8.09
CA LEU A 148 -5.80 -8.69 7.19
C LEU A 148 -5.42 -7.44 6.37
N THR A 149 -6.43 -6.71 5.88
CA THR A 149 -6.22 -5.45 5.16
C THR A 149 -5.55 -4.41 6.07
N PHE A 150 -6.02 -4.29 7.31
CA PHE A 150 -5.42 -3.38 8.29
C PHE A 150 -3.98 -3.77 8.64
N ALA A 151 -3.72 -5.05 8.90
CA ALA A 151 -2.37 -5.53 9.23
C ALA A 151 -1.38 -5.24 8.10
N ALA A 152 -1.78 -5.48 6.84
CA ALA A 152 -0.99 -5.13 5.66
C ALA A 152 -0.75 -3.61 5.55
N ALA A 153 -1.81 -2.80 5.72
CA ALA A 153 -1.71 -1.34 5.69
C ALA A 153 -0.80 -0.78 6.78
N MET A 154 -0.85 -1.33 7.99
CA MET A 154 0.00 -0.96 9.11
C MET A 154 1.46 -1.32 8.83
N ALA A 155 1.74 -2.56 8.44
CA ALA A 155 3.09 -3.02 8.11
C ALA A 155 3.70 -2.18 6.97
N ALA A 156 2.93 -1.93 5.90
CA ALA A 156 3.32 -1.06 4.81
C ALA A 156 3.68 0.34 5.32
N THR A 157 2.81 0.97 6.11
CA THR A 157 3.05 2.34 6.62
C THR A 157 4.31 2.44 7.49
N LEU A 158 4.56 1.42 8.33
CA LEU A 158 5.78 1.35 9.14
C LEU A 158 7.03 1.21 8.27
N ILE A 159 7.02 0.29 7.30
CA ILE A 159 8.13 0.09 6.36
C ILE A 159 8.41 1.39 5.57
N LEU A 160 7.37 2.07 5.10
CA LEU A 160 7.52 3.32 4.35
C LEU A 160 8.06 4.46 5.20
N SER A 161 7.68 4.52 6.48
CA SER A 161 8.21 5.48 7.45
C SER A 161 9.71 5.30 7.63
N GLU A 162 10.15 4.08 7.95
CA GLU A 162 11.58 3.76 8.12
C GLU A 162 12.37 4.00 6.82
N THR A 163 11.83 3.55 5.69
CA THR A 163 12.46 3.75 4.37
C THR A 163 12.65 5.23 4.04
N SER A 164 11.67 6.08 4.40
CA SER A 164 11.74 7.52 4.16
C SER A 164 12.80 8.20 5.04
N VAL A 165 12.93 7.77 6.29
CA VAL A 165 13.95 8.27 7.22
C VAL A 165 15.34 7.85 6.76
N ASP A 166 15.53 6.59 6.37
CA ASP A 166 16.80 6.08 5.86
C ASP A 166 17.21 6.75 4.55
N TYR A 167 16.25 6.97 3.64
CA TYR A 167 16.49 7.69 2.40
C TYR A 167 17.00 9.11 2.67
N LEU A 168 16.34 9.85 3.58
CA LEU A 168 16.76 11.20 3.96
C LEU A 168 18.13 11.21 4.64
N HIS A 169 18.38 10.26 5.53
CA HIS A 169 19.66 10.12 6.19
C HIS A 169 20.80 9.92 5.19
N PHE A 170 20.60 9.02 4.22
CA PHE A 170 21.59 8.76 3.17
C PHE A 170 21.82 9.99 2.29
N MET A 171 20.74 10.62 1.79
CA MET A 171 20.84 11.74 0.84
C MET A 171 21.53 12.97 1.42
N TYR A 172 21.27 13.29 2.70
CA TYR A 172 21.86 14.47 3.35
C TYR A 172 23.20 14.16 4.06
N GLY A 173 23.60 12.89 4.17
CA GLY A 173 24.83 12.46 4.84
C GLY A 173 24.91 12.87 6.32
N ARG A 174 23.76 13.18 6.91
CA ARG A 174 23.58 13.59 8.30
C ARG A 174 22.27 12.99 8.80
N ARG A 175 22.17 12.79 10.10
CA ARG A 175 20.88 12.46 10.71
C ARG A 175 19.88 13.56 10.36
N PRO A 176 18.70 13.21 9.78
CA PRO A 176 17.68 14.21 9.49
C PRO A 176 17.33 14.95 10.77
N GLU A 177 16.97 16.23 10.63
CA GLU A 177 16.58 17.03 11.78
C GLU A 177 15.40 16.36 12.49
N LEU A 178 15.42 16.36 13.84
CA LEU A 178 14.44 15.64 14.66
C LEU A 178 12.99 16.01 14.33
N TRP A 179 12.75 17.22 13.83
CA TRP A 179 11.41 17.63 13.40
C TRP A 179 10.95 16.92 12.13
N VAL A 180 11.84 16.62 11.17
CA VAL A 180 11.50 15.91 9.93
C VAL A 180 11.16 14.46 10.24
N THR A 181 12.02 13.78 11.01
CA THR A 181 11.77 12.42 11.49
C THR A 181 10.50 12.37 12.33
N GLY A 182 10.33 13.34 13.24
CA GLY A 182 9.12 13.48 14.04
C GLY A 182 7.87 13.64 13.18
N LEU A 183 7.93 14.42 12.10
CA LEU A 183 6.82 14.62 11.17
C LEU A 183 6.48 13.33 10.42
N ILE A 184 7.48 12.59 9.91
CA ILE A 184 7.25 11.32 9.22
C ILE A 184 6.61 10.31 10.17
N VAL A 185 7.20 10.10 11.35
CA VAL A 185 6.71 9.12 12.34
C VAL A 185 5.32 9.49 12.87
N THR A 186 5.07 10.76 13.18
CA THR A 186 3.75 11.21 13.63
C THR A 186 2.70 11.08 12.53
N SER A 187 3.04 11.41 11.28
CA SER A 187 2.14 11.21 10.14
C SER A 187 1.83 9.73 9.91
N ALA A 188 2.82 8.84 10.04
CA ALA A 188 2.62 7.40 9.97
C ALA A 188 1.68 6.90 11.08
N ALA A 189 1.86 7.37 12.32
CA ALA A 189 0.97 7.03 13.43
C ALA A 189 -0.47 7.50 13.19
N VAL A 190 -0.65 8.72 12.66
CA VAL A 190 -1.98 9.25 12.28
C VAL A 190 -2.61 8.41 11.18
N ILE A 191 -1.86 8.03 10.14
CA ILE A 191 -2.34 7.19 9.04
C ILE A 191 -2.76 5.81 9.54
N ILE A 192 -1.95 5.18 10.39
CA ILE A 192 -2.29 3.90 11.04
C ILE A 192 -3.58 4.02 11.84
N PHE A 193 -3.72 5.09 12.63
CA PHE A 193 -4.93 5.34 13.41
C PHE A 193 -6.16 5.54 12.51
N VAL A 194 -6.04 6.33 11.44
CA VAL A 194 -7.11 6.53 10.46
C VAL A 194 -7.50 5.19 9.81
N ASN A 195 -6.54 4.40 9.35
CA ASN A 195 -6.77 3.08 8.77
C ASN A 195 -7.46 2.13 9.77
N PHE A 196 -7.03 2.15 11.03
CA PHE A 196 -7.66 1.36 12.10
C PHE A 196 -9.12 1.75 12.28
N VAL A 197 -9.42 3.04 12.41
CA VAL A 197 -10.79 3.54 12.58
C VAL A 197 -11.65 3.19 11.36
N LEU A 198 -11.13 3.35 10.14
CA LEU A 198 -11.85 3.03 8.91
C LEU A 198 -12.21 1.55 8.84
N VAL A 199 -11.24 0.66 9.05
CA VAL A 199 -11.49 -0.79 9.04
C VAL A 199 -12.43 -1.18 10.17
N TYR A 200 -12.20 -0.70 11.40
CA TYR A 200 -13.04 -1.01 12.55
C TYR A 200 -14.50 -0.62 12.33
N VAL A 201 -14.75 0.60 11.84
CA VAL A 201 -16.12 1.09 11.56
C VAL A 201 -16.77 0.27 10.45
N ARG A 202 -16.05 0.06 9.33
CA ARG A 202 -16.59 -0.67 8.17
C ARG A 202 -16.90 -2.13 8.49
N THR A 203 -15.96 -2.83 9.13
CA THR A 203 -16.15 -4.21 9.57
C THR A 203 -17.31 -4.33 10.56
N ARG A 204 -17.45 -3.38 11.50
CA ARG A 204 -18.58 -3.36 12.44
C ARG A 204 -19.93 -3.11 11.74
N THR A 205 -19.98 -2.22 10.75
CA THR A 205 -21.20 -1.98 9.96
C THR A 205 -21.60 -3.21 9.17
N LEU A 206 -20.63 -3.87 8.51
CA LEU A 206 -20.88 -5.12 7.79
C LEU A 206 -21.43 -6.21 8.73
N ARG A 207 -20.79 -6.42 9.88
CA ARG A 207 -21.22 -7.42 10.88
C ARG A 207 -22.62 -7.16 11.40
N LYS A 208 -22.99 -5.89 11.65
CA LYS A 208 -24.37 -5.54 12.03
C LYS A 208 -25.36 -5.89 10.93
N SER A 209 -25.02 -5.55 9.69
CA SER A 209 -25.90 -5.80 8.55
C SER A 209 -26.05 -7.28 8.21
N LEU A 210 -25.02 -8.09 8.46
CA LEU A 210 -25.09 -9.55 8.32
C LEU A 210 -25.93 -10.22 9.40
N ALA A 211 -26.11 -9.57 10.56
CA ALA A 211 -26.94 -10.06 11.65
C ALA A 211 -28.42 -9.68 11.47
N ASP A 212 -28.75 -8.82 10.51
CA ASP A 212 -30.11 -8.39 10.21
C ASP A 212 -30.69 -9.23 9.06
N PRO A 213 -31.67 -10.12 9.32
CA PRO A 213 -32.26 -10.99 8.30
C PRO A 213 -33.25 -10.28 7.36
N ASP A 214 -33.71 -9.06 7.71
CA ASP A 214 -34.83 -8.41 7.01
C ASP A 214 -34.39 -7.53 5.82
N GLU A 215 -33.09 -7.19 5.69
CA GLU A 215 -32.57 -6.37 4.59
C GLU A 215 -31.48 -7.07 3.75
N PRO A 216 -31.61 -7.10 2.40
CA PRO A 216 -30.56 -7.65 1.54
C PRO A 216 -29.32 -6.77 1.57
N THR A 217 -28.23 -7.28 2.14
CA THR A 217 -26.94 -6.57 2.24
C THR A 217 -26.39 -6.21 0.87
N ARG A 218 -26.31 -4.91 0.54
CA ARG A 218 -25.68 -4.41 -0.70
C ARG A 218 -24.30 -3.84 -0.41
N LEU A 219 -23.28 -4.40 -1.04
CA LEU A 219 -21.90 -3.97 -0.88
C LEU A 219 -21.64 -2.65 -1.64
N ALA A 220 -21.10 -1.64 -0.95
CA ALA A 220 -20.80 -0.34 -1.52
C ALA A 220 -19.42 -0.33 -2.22
N LEU A 221 -19.39 -0.27 -3.56
CA LEU A 221 -18.15 -0.36 -4.37
C LEU A 221 -17.47 1.00 -4.67
N ARG A 222 -17.72 2.04 -3.86
CA ARG A 222 -17.46 3.43 -4.28
C ARG A 222 -15.97 3.81 -4.37
N SER A 223 -15.06 3.16 -3.64
CA SER A 223 -13.66 3.62 -3.49
C SER A 223 -12.61 2.82 -4.27
N ILE A 224 -12.95 1.63 -4.80
CA ILE A 224 -11.95 0.76 -5.46
C ILE A 224 -11.32 1.45 -6.68
N LYS A 225 -12.09 2.28 -7.40
CA LYS A 225 -11.59 3.05 -8.55
C LYS A 225 -10.42 3.96 -8.19
N VAL A 226 -10.49 4.63 -7.04
CA VAL A 226 -9.43 5.54 -6.58
C VAL A 226 -8.17 4.74 -6.29
N ALA A 227 -8.30 3.63 -5.54
CA ALA A 227 -7.18 2.74 -5.27
C ALA A 227 -6.53 2.22 -6.56
N THR A 228 -7.32 1.72 -7.53
CA THR A 228 -6.79 1.22 -8.81
C THR A 228 -6.05 2.31 -9.60
N VAL A 229 -6.64 3.49 -9.75
CA VAL A 229 -6.03 4.58 -10.54
C VAL A 229 -4.76 5.11 -9.86
N THR A 230 -4.78 5.26 -8.53
CA THR A 230 -3.58 5.72 -7.80
C THR A 230 -2.48 4.67 -7.82
N THR A 231 -2.78 3.38 -7.68
CA THR A 231 -1.80 2.29 -7.81
C THR A 231 -1.18 2.27 -9.21
N LEU A 232 -2.00 2.39 -10.26
CA LEU A 232 -1.50 2.43 -11.65
C LEU A 232 -0.63 3.66 -11.89
N GLY A 233 -1.08 4.85 -11.44
CA GLY A 233 -0.33 6.08 -11.55
C GLY A 233 1.01 6.01 -10.82
N LEU A 234 1.01 5.48 -9.60
CA LEU A 234 2.23 5.21 -8.83
C LEU A 234 3.17 4.30 -9.62
N ALA A 235 2.70 3.16 -10.13
CA ALA A 235 3.52 2.22 -10.87
C ALA A 235 4.22 2.86 -12.08
N ILE A 236 3.48 3.66 -12.85
CA ILE A 236 4.00 4.36 -14.04
C ILE A 236 5.03 5.41 -13.64
N VAL A 237 4.69 6.30 -12.71
CA VAL A 237 5.55 7.45 -12.35
C VAL A 237 6.81 6.97 -11.61
N ALA A 238 6.67 6.01 -10.70
CA ALA A 238 7.76 5.38 -9.99
C ALA A 238 8.74 4.67 -10.93
N SER A 239 8.21 3.86 -11.85
CA SER A 239 9.03 3.14 -12.85
C SER A 239 9.73 4.09 -13.81
N TRP A 240 9.02 5.13 -14.26
CA TRP A 240 9.61 6.16 -15.12
C TRP A 240 10.76 6.89 -14.41
N LEU A 241 10.57 7.28 -13.16
CA LEU A 241 11.60 7.92 -12.36
C LEU A 241 12.80 6.98 -12.21
N ALA A 242 12.58 5.76 -11.73
CA ALA A 242 13.63 4.78 -11.47
C ALA A 242 14.50 4.53 -12.69
N MET A 243 13.90 4.41 -13.89
CA MET A 243 14.61 4.21 -15.15
C MET A 243 15.33 5.46 -15.67
N SER A 244 14.84 6.64 -15.31
CA SER A 244 15.41 7.92 -15.78
C SER A 244 16.56 8.41 -14.89
N LEU A 245 16.72 7.88 -13.67
CA LEU A 245 17.73 8.34 -12.71
C LEU A 245 19.16 8.30 -13.27
N ALA A 246 19.51 7.25 -14.02
CA ALA A 246 20.84 7.13 -14.63
C ALA A 246 21.14 8.20 -15.70
N ARG A 247 20.10 8.90 -16.20
CA ARG A 247 20.22 9.96 -17.21
C ARG A 247 20.25 11.35 -16.58
N PHE A 248 19.96 11.49 -15.29
CA PHE A 248 19.99 12.80 -14.65
C PHE A 248 21.42 13.29 -14.44
N PRO A 249 21.62 14.62 -14.41
CA PRO A 249 22.91 15.19 -14.08
C PRO A 249 23.36 14.71 -12.71
N LYS A 250 24.58 14.17 -12.63
CA LYS A 250 25.20 13.74 -11.36
C LYS A 250 25.09 14.77 -10.22
N PRO A 251 25.23 16.09 -10.45
CA PRO A 251 25.09 17.07 -9.38
C PRO A 251 23.72 17.02 -8.70
N TRP A 252 22.63 16.69 -9.41
CA TRP A 252 21.30 16.62 -8.82
C TRP A 252 21.09 15.42 -7.89
N LEU A 253 21.93 14.39 -8.04
CA LEU A 253 21.89 13.17 -7.26
C LEU A 253 22.89 13.20 -6.10
N ILE A 254 24.01 13.89 -6.29
CA ILE A 254 25.10 13.99 -5.30
C ILE A 254 24.88 15.20 -4.37
N GLU A 255 24.39 16.31 -4.89
CA GLU A 255 23.89 17.45 -4.11
C GLU A 255 22.38 17.30 -4.01
N PRO A 256 21.82 17.15 -2.79
CA PRO A 256 20.41 16.84 -2.61
C PRO A 256 19.55 18.00 -3.13
N ASN A 257 19.07 17.88 -4.36
CA ASN A 257 18.08 18.80 -4.89
C ASN A 257 16.78 18.57 -4.12
N LEU A 258 16.36 19.60 -3.38
CA LEU A 258 15.15 19.55 -2.55
C LEU A 258 13.92 19.05 -3.35
N GLY A 259 13.78 19.48 -4.61
CA GLY A 259 12.66 19.08 -5.46
C GLY A 259 12.66 17.58 -5.77
N LEU A 260 13.83 16.99 -6.07
CA LEU A 260 13.96 15.56 -6.33
C LEU A 260 13.69 14.75 -5.08
N VAL A 261 14.25 15.15 -3.94
CA VAL A 261 14.07 14.46 -2.65
C VAL A 261 12.59 14.48 -2.25
N VAL A 262 11.92 15.63 -2.33
CA VAL A 262 10.48 15.74 -2.03
C VAL A 262 9.65 14.89 -2.99
N PHE A 263 9.99 14.87 -4.28
CA PHE A 263 9.30 14.04 -5.26
C PHE A 263 9.42 12.54 -4.95
N VAL A 264 10.61 12.09 -4.54
CA VAL A 264 10.86 10.71 -4.12
C VAL A 264 10.05 10.38 -2.85
N LEU A 265 10.04 11.27 -1.85
CA LEU A 265 9.21 11.07 -0.65
C LEU A 265 7.71 11.01 -0.97
N ILE A 266 7.23 11.75 -1.97
CA ILE A 266 5.84 11.66 -2.41
C ILE A 266 5.55 10.27 -2.99
N LEU A 267 6.43 9.74 -3.83
CA LEU A 267 6.28 8.42 -4.44
C LEU A 267 6.46 7.27 -3.44
N THR A 268 7.36 7.44 -2.47
CA THR A 268 7.65 6.42 -1.45
C THR A 268 6.64 6.43 -0.31
N PHE A 269 6.21 7.59 0.18
CA PHE A 269 5.39 7.67 1.38
C PHE A 269 3.96 8.15 1.12
N VAL A 270 3.80 9.29 0.44
CA VAL A 270 2.48 9.95 0.30
C VAL A 270 1.53 9.16 -0.59
N LEU A 271 1.96 8.77 -1.79
CA LEU A 271 1.09 8.04 -2.72
C LEU A 271 0.72 6.63 -2.23
N PRO A 272 1.66 5.81 -1.70
CA PRO A 272 1.32 4.51 -1.13
C PRO A 272 0.39 4.61 0.09
N THR A 273 0.52 5.65 0.91
CA THR A 273 -0.41 5.86 2.04
C THR A 273 -1.80 6.28 1.57
N ILE A 274 -1.91 7.08 0.50
CA ILE A 274 -3.20 7.36 -0.16
C ILE A 274 -3.83 6.07 -0.69
N VAL A 275 -3.05 5.20 -1.35
CA VAL A 275 -3.51 3.87 -1.81
C VAL A 275 -4.00 3.05 -0.63
N SER A 276 -3.23 2.99 0.45
CA SER A 276 -3.56 2.27 1.68
C SER A 276 -4.88 2.76 2.31
N ILE A 277 -5.05 4.08 2.46
CA ILE A 277 -6.28 4.68 2.97
C ILE A 277 -7.46 4.38 2.04
N ALA A 278 -7.28 4.49 0.72
CA ALA A 278 -8.33 4.21 -0.25
C ALA A 278 -8.79 2.74 -0.19
N ILE A 279 -7.86 1.81 0.05
CA ILE A 279 -8.14 0.38 0.22
C ILE A 279 -8.82 0.11 1.56
N CYS A 280 -8.30 0.63 2.67
CA CYS A 280 -8.94 0.50 3.99
C CYS A 280 -10.35 1.12 4.02
N TYR A 281 -10.54 2.27 3.36
CA TYR A 281 -11.84 2.89 3.18
C TYR A 281 -12.77 2.05 2.30
N SER A 282 -12.21 1.30 1.35
CA SER A 282 -12.95 0.43 0.45
C SER A 282 -13.40 -0.86 1.12
N VAL A 283 -12.92 -1.25 2.30
CA VAL A 283 -13.31 -2.51 2.97
C VAL A 283 -14.82 -2.70 2.93
N ALA A 284 -15.22 -3.92 2.60
CA ALA A 284 -16.61 -4.32 2.40
C ALA A 284 -17.51 -3.78 3.52
N SER A 285 -18.56 -3.06 3.12
CA SER A 285 -19.54 -2.43 3.98
C SER A 285 -20.84 -2.31 3.23
N THR A 286 -21.92 -2.32 3.98
CA THR A 286 -23.24 -2.06 3.44
C THR A 286 -23.48 -0.57 3.29
N ASP A 287 -24.29 -0.18 2.29
CA ASP A 287 -24.79 1.18 2.14
C ASP A 287 -25.87 1.42 3.21
N GLU A 288 -25.45 1.66 4.46
CA GLU A 288 -26.29 2.42 5.38
C GLU A 288 -26.36 3.84 4.81
N HIS A 289 -27.46 4.15 4.12
CA HIS A 289 -27.86 5.53 3.93
C HIS A 289 -27.81 6.16 5.32
N ILE A 290 -26.80 6.99 5.59
CA ILE A 290 -26.73 7.76 6.83
C ILE A 290 -27.96 8.65 6.81
N SER A 291 -29.02 8.16 7.44
CA SER A 291 -30.28 8.84 7.64
C SER A 291 -30.04 9.93 8.68
N ILE A 292 -29.42 11.02 8.24
CA ILE A 292 -29.42 12.31 8.94
C ILE A 292 -30.88 12.87 9.03
N ARG A 293 -31.88 12.14 8.53
CA ARG A 293 -33.31 12.47 8.64
C ARG A 293 -34.00 11.92 9.89
N GLY A 294 -33.46 10.90 10.55
CA GLY A 294 -34.07 10.30 11.76
C GLY A 294 -34.00 11.19 13.00
N TRP A 295 -33.07 12.15 13.04
CA TRP A 295 -32.91 13.03 14.21
C TRP A 295 -33.85 14.23 14.22
N ILE A 296 -34.49 14.56 13.09
CA ILE A 296 -35.39 15.72 12.97
C ILE A 296 -36.86 15.35 13.29
N SER A 297 -37.24 14.07 13.22
CA SER A 297 -38.63 13.64 13.48
C SER A 297 -38.98 13.45 14.96
N LEU A 298 -37.99 13.41 15.87
CA LEU A 298 -38.21 13.25 17.32
C LEU A 298 -38.39 14.57 18.09
N ARG A 299 -38.46 15.72 17.38
CA ARG A 299 -38.68 17.05 17.99
C ARG A 299 -39.93 17.78 17.48
N ARG A 300 -41.02 17.06 17.21
CA ARG A 300 -42.35 17.70 17.16
C ARG A 300 -43.19 17.26 18.36
N PRO A 301 -43.34 18.08 19.41
CA PRO A 301 -44.41 17.87 20.37
C PRO A 301 -45.75 18.00 19.63
N ARG A 302 -46.61 17.01 19.80
CA ARG A 302 -48.03 17.14 19.45
C ARG A 302 -48.64 18.12 20.45
N HIS A 303 -49.10 19.26 19.94
CA HIS A 303 -50.13 20.08 20.58
C HIS A 303 -51.43 19.88 19.82
#